data_AF-A0A950JH51-F1
#
_entry.id   AF-A0A950JH51-F1
#
_cell.length_a   1.000
_cell.length_b   1.000
_cell.length_c   1.000
_cell.angle_alpha   90.00
_cell.angle_beta   90.00
_cell.angle_gamma   90.00
#
_symmetry.space_group_name_H-M   'P 1'
#
loop_
_entity.id
_entity.type
_entity.pdbx_description
1 polymer ?
#
loop_
_entity_poly.entity_id
_entity_poly.type
_entity_poly.pdbx_seq_one_letter_code
_entity_poly.pdbx_strand_id
1 'polypeptide(L)'
;MQPRLEPLDFESLAGWGDDDHRAAFRVFERSARALCAGQIDPRPAQSASPELLANARAALCASITAEGDPREFFEERFRPFRVIPENSVGFLTGYYEPCVPASRVETEAFRWPILARPTDLVTFALDPPPVGFPKDVSGARRLSDGSLVPYADRTQIEAERRDPIVWVRDAVEAFLIQVQGSAQVEFPGGRRARLAYDGRNGLPYTSIGKILIESGEIAEGAMSLASLKAWLRRDPAKGLELMRRNRSFVFFKPVDDFDINLGPIAGAGVPLTPLRSIAVDRSIWAYGL
;
A
#
# COMPACT_ATOMS: atom_id res chain seq x y z
N MET A 1 16.67 12.57 -1.66
CA MET A 1 18.14 12.41 -1.69
C MET A 1 18.41 10.94 -1.94
N GLN A 2 19.32 10.58 -2.84
CA GLN A 2 19.55 9.16 -3.18
C GLN A 2 20.45 8.51 -2.12
N PRO A 3 20.16 7.28 -1.68
CA PRO A 3 21.00 6.58 -0.71
C PRO A 3 22.36 6.22 -1.32
N ARG A 4 23.39 6.06 -0.49
CA ARG A 4 24.67 5.49 -0.93
C ARG A 4 24.51 3.98 -1.09
N LEU A 5 25.01 3.44 -2.19
CA LEU A 5 25.01 2.00 -2.46
C LEU A 5 26.43 1.46 -2.34
N GLU A 6 26.61 0.38 -1.59
CA GLU A 6 27.88 -0.30 -1.41
C GLU A 6 27.75 -1.74 -1.92
N PRO A 7 28.59 -2.17 -2.87
CA PRO A 7 28.47 -3.51 -3.45
C PRO A 7 28.73 -4.59 -2.39
N LEU A 8 28.00 -5.69 -2.51
CA LEU A 8 28.15 -6.89 -1.70
C LEU A 8 28.38 -8.11 -2.59
N ASP A 9 28.86 -9.18 -1.97
CA ASP A 9 28.85 -10.53 -2.54
C ASP A 9 27.60 -11.27 -2.02
N PHE A 10 27.04 -12.19 -2.81
CA PHE A 10 25.84 -12.95 -2.41
C PHE A 10 26.06 -13.76 -1.13
N GLU A 11 27.26 -14.30 -0.91
CA GLU A 11 27.62 -15.04 0.31
C GLU A 11 27.52 -14.17 1.58
N SER A 12 27.60 -12.85 1.45
CA SER A 12 27.47 -11.92 2.57
C SER A 12 26.02 -11.59 2.94
N LEU A 13 25.04 -12.04 2.13
CA LEU A 13 23.62 -11.87 2.41
C LEU A 13 23.16 -12.97 3.37
N ALA A 14 22.82 -12.58 4.58
CA ALA A 14 22.29 -13.50 5.59
C ALA A 14 21.04 -14.23 5.07
N GLY A 15 21.07 -15.57 5.10
CA GLY A 15 19.97 -16.42 4.65
C GLY A 15 19.89 -16.65 3.14
N TRP A 16 20.81 -16.10 2.32
CA TRP A 16 20.78 -16.28 0.86
C TRP A 16 20.75 -17.75 0.46
N GLY A 17 21.71 -18.57 0.94
CA GLY A 17 21.79 -19.98 0.56
C GLY A 17 20.56 -20.82 0.93
N ASP A 18 19.81 -20.42 1.95
CA ASP A 18 18.64 -21.14 2.48
C ASP A 18 17.31 -20.63 1.91
N ASP A 19 17.31 -19.57 1.09
CA ASP A 19 16.08 -18.99 0.57
C ASP A 19 15.42 -19.84 -0.53
N ASP A 20 14.09 -19.74 -0.65
CA ASP A 20 13.34 -20.31 -1.78
C ASP A 20 13.47 -19.38 -3.00
N HIS A 21 14.58 -19.53 -3.71
CA HIS A 21 14.88 -18.79 -4.93
C HIS A 21 13.85 -19.03 -6.04
N ARG A 22 13.17 -20.20 -6.03
CA ARG A 22 12.10 -20.48 -7.00
C ARG A 22 10.85 -19.68 -6.70
N ALA A 23 10.50 -19.47 -5.44
CA ALA A 23 9.46 -18.51 -5.06
C ALA A 23 9.85 -17.08 -5.43
N ALA A 24 11.09 -16.66 -5.12
CA ALA A 24 11.59 -15.33 -5.48
C ALA A 24 11.54 -15.08 -7.00
N PHE A 25 12.00 -16.05 -7.79
CA PHE A 25 11.97 -15.97 -9.25
C PHE A 25 10.55 -15.90 -9.82
N ARG A 26 9.59 -16.68 -9.29
CA ARG A 26 8.18 -16.58 -9.71
C ARG A 26 7.58 -15.19 -9.44
N VAL A 27 7.99 -14.53 -8.36
CA VAL A 27 7.59 -13.14 -8.07
C VAL A 27 8.23 -12.18 -9.07
N PHE A 28 9.54 -12.31 -9.31
CA PHE A 28 10.26 -11.48 -10.27
C PHE A 28 9.71 -11.64 -11.69
N GLU A 29 9.41 -12.86 -12.13
CA GLU A 29 8.83 -13.16 -13.44
C GLU A 29 7.49 -12.42 -13.65
N ARG A 30 6.66 -12.32 -12.60
CA ARG A 30 5.41 -11.54 -12.65
C ARG A 30 5.68 -10.05 -12.85
N SER A 31 6.62 -9.49 -12.11
CA SER A 31 7.06 -8.10 -12.30
C SER A 31 7.67 -7.90 -13.69
N ALA A 32 8.44 -8.86 -14.19
CA ALA A 32 9.07 -8.83 -15.51
C ALA A 32 8.04 -8.80 -16.64
N ARG A 33 6.95 -9.58 -16.55
CA ARG A 33 5.83 -9.50 -17.51
C ARG A 33 5.26 -8.08 -17.57
N ALA A 34 5.01 -7.47 -16.41
CA ALA A 34 4.47 -6.12 -16.34
C ALA A 34 5.45 -5.05 -16.83
N LEU A 35 6.74 -5.17 -16.49
CA LEU A 35 7.83 -4.31 -16.98
C LEU A 35 7.92 -4.34 -18.51
N CYS A 36 7.97 -5.53 -19.10
CA CYS A 36 8.11 -5.73 -20.54
C CYS A 36 6.85 -5.30 -21.32
N ALA A 37 5.66 -5.45 -20.72
CA ALA A 37 4.41 -5.00 -21.32
C ALA A 37 4.16 -3.48 -21.18
N GLY A 38 5.00 -2.75 -20.44
CA GLY A 38 4.76 -1.34 -20.12
C GLY A 38 3.54 -1.13 -19.21
N GLN A 39 3.14 -2.15 -18.45
CA GLN A 39 1.91 -2.19 -17.65
C GLN A 39 2.12 -1.86 -16.16
N ILE A 40 3.29 -1.36 -15.78
CA ILE A 40 3.60 -1.03 -14.37
C ILE A 40 2.88 0.23 -13.86
N ASP A 41 2.14 0.96 -14.69
CA ASP A 41 1.71 2.31 -14.34
C ASP A 41 0.20 2.47 -14.02
N PRO A 42 -0.15 2.42 -12.72
CA PRO A 42 -1.25 3.21 -12.18
C PRO A 42 -0.76 4.33 -11.23
N ARG A 43 0.52 4.34 -10.81
CA ARG A 43 1.14 5.38 -9.99
C ARG A 43 2.60 5.57 -10.40
N PRO A 44 3.03 6.78 -10.80
CA PRO A 44 4.39 6.97 -11.28
C PRO A 44 5.46 6.73 -10.19
N ALA A 45 6.57 6.09 -10.56
CA ALA A 45 7.76 5.83 -9.76
C ALA A 45 9.03 6.19 -10.58
N GLN A 46 10.23 5.96 -10.04
CA GLN A 46 11.45 6.03 -10.85
C GLN A 46 11.38 5.06 -12.03
N SER A 47 11.91 5.48 -13.17
CA SER A 47 11.93 4.65 -14.38
C SER A 47 12.80 3.40 -14.17
N ALA A 48 12.34 2.26 -14.69
CA ALA A 48 13.14 1.04 -14.73
C ALA A 48 14.40 1.28 -15.58
N SER A 49 15.56 0.86 -15.06
CA SER A 49 16.82 1.01 -15.79
C SER A 49 16.87 0.07 -17.02
N PRO A 50 17.71 0.37 -18.03
CA PRO A 50 17.93 -0.53 -19.16
C PRO A 50 18.35 -1.95 -18.74
N GLU A 51 19.15 -2.06 -17.68
CA GLU A 51 19.62 -3.33 -17.10
C GLU A 51 18.47 -4.10 -16.46
N LEU A 52 17.60 -3.44 -15.69
CA LEU A 52 16.42 -4.07 -15.10
C LEU A 52 15.48 -4.60 -16.20
N LEU A 53 15.26 -3.82 -17.26
CA LEU A 53 14.47 -4.26 -18.42
C LEU A 53 15.14 -5.43 -19.17
N ALA A 54 16.47 -5.45 -19.27
CA ALA A 54 17.21 -6.56 -19.86
C ALA A 54 17.07 -7.83 -19.02
N ASN A 55 17.15 -7.72 -17.69
CA ASN A 55 16.95 -8.84 -16.77
C ASN A 55 15.50 -9.33 -16.75
N ALA A 56 14.52 -8.43 -16.86
CA ALA A 56 13.12 -8.79 -17.01
C ALA A 56 12.90 -9.62 -18.30
N ARG A 57 13.43 -9.17 -19.44
CA ARG A 57 13.38 -9.95 -20.69
C ARG A 57 14.08 -11.30 -20.55
N ALA A 58 15.26 -11.31 -19.92
CA ALA A 58 16.00 -12.55 -19.68
C ALA A 58 15.18 -13.53 -18.82
N ALA A 59 14.49 -13.08 -17.76
CA ALA A 59 13.64 -13.96 -16.96
C ALA A 59 12.46 -14.54 -17.73
N LEU A 60 11.93 -13.84 -18.74
CA LEU A 60 10.82 -14.33 -19.58
C LEU A 60 11.29 -15.24 -20.72
N CYS A 61 12.50 -15.02 -21.24
CA CYS A 61 13.11 -15.86 -22.28
C CYS A 61 13.77 -17.10 -21.69
N ALA A 62 14.33 -16.96 -20.49
CA ALA A 62 14.82 -18.07 -19.71
C ALA A 62 13.60 -18.92 -19.39
N SER A 63 13.46 -20.01 -20.13
CA SER A 63 12.75 -21.17 -19.65
C SER A 63 13.57 -21.72 -18.48
N ILE A 64 13.60 -21.01 -17.35
CA ILE A 64 13.87 -21.60 -16.04
C ILE A 64 12.66 -22.49 -15.80
N THR A 65 12.65 -23.59 -16.55
CA THR A 65 11.72 -24.69 -16.43
C THR A 65 11.93 -25.31 -15.05
N ALA A 66 11.18 -26.36 -14.75
CA ALA A 66 11.32 -27.10 -13.52
C ALA A 66 12.77 -27.52 -13.20
N GLU A 67 13.67 -27.56 -14.19
CA GLU A 67 15.04 -28.08 -14.10
C GLU A 67 16.14 -27.02 -13.91
N GLY A 68 15.90 -25.73 -14.20
CA GLY A 68 16.91 -24.68 -14.00
C GLY A 68 17.01 -24.24 -12.54
N ASP A 69 18.20 -23.78 -12.11
CA ASP A 69 18.42 -23.20 -10.78
C ASP A 69 18.12 -21.69 -10.76
N PRO A 70 17.03 -21.23 -10.12
CA PRO A 70 16.70 -19.82 -10.05
C PRO A 70 17.71 -18.99 -9.23
N ARG A 71 18.53 -19.64 -8.39
CA ARG A 71 19.60 -18.98 -7.65
C ARG A 71 20.68 -18.48 -8.60
N GLU A 72 21.16 -19.33 -9.51
CA GLU A 72 22.15 -18.96 -10.53
C GLU A 72 21.69 -17.78 -11.37
N PHE A 73 20.40 -17.71 -11.73
CA PHE A 73 19.84 -16.56 -12.43
C PHE A 73 20.09 -15.25 -11.69
N PHE A 74 19.85 -15.20 -10.38
CA PHE A 74 20.10 -13.98 -9.61
C PHE A 74 21.59 -13.71 -9.49
N GLU A 75 22.42 -14.73 -9.27
CA GLU A 75 23.87 -14.59 -9.10
C GLU A 75 24.58 -14.10 -10.38
N GLU A 76 24.11 -14.50 -11.56
CA GLU A 76 24.68 -14.08 -12.84
C GLU A 76 24.17 -12.72 -13.33
N ARG A 77 22.93 -12.37 -12.98
CA ARG A 77 22.22 -11.22 -13.59
C ARG A 77 22.11 -10.02 -12.67
N PHE A 78 22.26 -10.21 -11.37
CA PHE A 78 22.16 -9.15 -10.37
C PHE A 78 23.43 -9.07 -9.55
N ARG A 79 23.66 -7.90 -8.96
CA ARG A 79 24.69 -7.68 -7.96
C ARG A 79 24.03 -7.08 -6.73
N PRO A 80 24.20 -7.66 -5.54
CA PRO A 80 23.60 -7.10 -4.34
C PRO A 80 24.35 -5.84 -3.91
N PHE A 81 23.60 -4.87 -3.39
CA PHE A 81 24.14 -3.66 -2.80
C PHE A 81 23.53 -3.44 -1.43
N ARG A 82 24.37 -3.10 -0.44
CA ARG A 82 23.92 -2.55 0.82
C ARG A 82 23.43 -1.12 0.58
N VAL A 83 22.18 -0.85 0.96
CA VAL A 83 21.62 0.50 0.95
C VAL A 83 22.01 1.20 2.25
N ILE A 84 22.77 2.29 2.14
CA ILE A 84 23.27 3.06 3.28
C ILE A 84 22.55 4.41 3.29
N PRO A 85 21.56 4.59 4.17
CA PRO A 85 20.88 5.88 4.34
C PRO A 85 21.83 6.93 4.93
N GLU A 86 21.66 8.20 4.55
CA GLU A 86 22.57 9.28 4.98
C GLU A 86 22.44 9.63 6.48
N ASN A 87 21.22 9.65 7.02
CA ASN A 87 20.93 10.19 8.35
C ASN A 87 19.99 9.29 9.17
N SER A 88 19.99 7.98 8.93
CA SER A 88 19.17 7.05 9.70
C SER A 88 19.76 5.64 9.71
N VAL A 89 19.11 4.74 10.43
CA VAL A 89 19.23 3.30 10.19
C VAL A 89 18.12 2.85 9.25
N GLY A 90 18.32 1.75 8.53
CA GLY A 90 17.23 1.11 7.78
C GLY A 90 16.10 0.71 8.74
N PHE A 91 14.85 0.86 8.31
CA PHE A 91 13.69 0.52 9.12
C PHE A 91 12.70 -0.31 8.29
N LEU A 92 12.28 -1.44 8.84
CA LEU A 92 11.35 -2.36 8.21
C LEU A 92 10.07 -2.44 9.04
N THR A 93 8.93 -2.25 8.38
CA THR A 93 7.60 -2.47 8.97
C THR A 93 6.84 -3.54 8.20
N GLY A 94 5.88 -4.20 8.85
CA GLY A 94 4.93 -5.09 8.20
C GLY A 94 3.60 -4.41 7.89
N TYR A 95 2.96 -4.83 6.78
CA TYR A 95 1.57 -4.53 6.45
C TYR A 95 0.90 -5.82 5.98
N TYR A 96 -0.43 -5.83 5.92
CA TYR A 96 -1.19 -7.01 5.55
C TYR A 96 -2.52 -6.62 4.90
N GLU A 97 -3.16 -7.56 4.22
CA GLU A 97 -4.53 -7.41 3.73
C GLU A 97 -5.50 -7.95 4.79
N PRO A 98 -6.25 -7.10 5.53
CA PRO A 98 -7.20 -7.57 6.53
C PRO A 98 -8.38 -8.29 5.89
N CYS A 99 -8.81 -9.39 6.49
CA CYS A 99 -10.08 -10.05 6.16
C CYS A 99 -11.13 -9.68 7.22
N VAL A 100 -12.23 -9.04 6.82
CA VAL A 100 -13.26 -8.57 7.78
C VAL A 100 -14.68 -8.92 7.32
N PRO A 101 -15.61 -9.19 8.24
CA PRO A 101 -17.03 -9.30 7.91
C PRO A 101 -17.57 -7.95 7.40
N ALA A 102 -18.42 -7.98 6.37
CA ALA A 102 -19.08 -6.79 5.84
C ALA A 102 -20.51 -7.06 5.35
N SER A 103 -21.23 -5.99 5.07
CA SER A 103 -22.54 -5.98 4.43
C SER A 103 -22.53 -5.07 3.20
N ARG A 104 -23.37 -5.40 2.20
CA ARG A 104 -23.63 -4.54 1.03
C ARG A 104 -24.70 -3.48 1.28
N VAL A 105 -25.34 -3.51 2.44
CA VAL A 105 -26.32 -2.54 2.89
C VAL A 105 -26.05 -2.17 4.34
N GLU A 106 -26.37 -0.95 4.72
CA GLU A 106 -26.31 -0.53 6.12
C GLU A 106 -27.28 -1.37 6.96
N THR A 107 -26.82 -1.82 8.12
CA THR A 107 -27.65 -2.53 9.11
C THR A 107 -27.22 -2.11 10.50
N GLU A 108 -27.99 -2.46 11.53
CA GLU A 108 -27.59 -2.18 12.92
C GLU A 108 -26.18 -2.70 13.24
N ALA A 109 -25.80 -3.86 12.70
CA ALA A 109 -24.51 -4.50 12.93
C ALA A 109 -23.38 -3.99 12.02
N PHE A 110 -23.70 -3.35 10.89
CA PHE A 110 -22.76 -2.88 9.88
C PHE A 110 -23.09 -1.42 9.52
N ARG A 111 -22.48 -0.47 10.24
CA ARG A 111 -22.81 0.98 10.16
C ARG A 111 -21.67 1.87 9.70
N TRP A 112 -20.49 1.30 9.45
CA TRP A 112 -19.31 2.06 9.07
C TRP A 112 -19.01 1.85 7.59
N PRO A 113 -19.30 2.85 6.74
CA PRO A 113 -19.17 2.68 5.31
C PRO A 113 -17.70 2.75 4.86
N ILE A 114 -17.34 1.92 3.90
CA ILE A 114 -16.19 2.11 3.03
C ILE A 114 -16.69 2.80 1.77
N LEU A 115 -16.00 3.87 1.35
CA LEU A 115 -16.49 4.76 0.30
C LEU A 115 -15.79 4.52 -1.04
N ALA A 116 -16.57 4.66 -2.12
CA ALA A 116 -16.06 4.73 -3.48
C ALA A 116 -15.23 6.00 -3.68
N ARG A 117 -14.37 6.00 -4.72
CA ARG A 117 -13.67 7.21 -5.14
C ARG A 117 -14.67 8.21 -5.74
N PRO A 118 -14.78 9.44 -5.22
CA PRO A 118 -15.63 10.46 -5.81
C PRO A 118 -15.12 10.89 -7.20
N THR A 119 -16.05 11.18 -8.11
CA THR A 119 -15.73 11.59 -9.49
C THR A 119 -15.06 12.97 -9.57
N ASP A 120 -15.24 13.80 -8.54
CA ASP A 120 -14.64 15.13 -8.42
C ASP A 120 -13.23 15.12 -7.80
N LEU A 121 -12.70 13.96 -7.41
CA LEU A 121 -11.36 13.83 -6.83
C LEU A 121 -10.28 13.79 -7.92
N VAL A 122 -9.39 14.79 -7.88
CA VAL A 122 -8.20 14.90 -8.74
C VAL A 122 -6.96 14.52 -7.93
N THR A 123 -6.07 13.69 -8.49
CA THR A 123 -4.81 13.26 -7.87
C THR A 123 -3.63 13.83 -8.64
N PHE A 124 -2.64 14.40 -7.95
CA PHE A 124 -1.51 15.10 -8.58
C PHE A 124 -0.33 14.18 -8.95
N ALA A 125 -0.39 12.88 -8.66
CA ALA A 125 0.65 11.90 -8.99
C ALA A 125 2.08 12.31 -8.52
N LEU A 126 2.98 12.69 -9.43
CA LEU A 126 4.32 13.24 -9.13
C LEU A 126 4.40 14.76 -9.37
N ASP A 127 3.35 15.37 -9.91
CA ASP A 127 3.31 16.80 -10.17
C ASP A 127 3.25 17.56 -8.85
N PRO A 128 3.93 18.72 -8.76
CA PRO A 128 3.79 19.59 -7.62
C PRO A 128 2.33 20.08 -7.51
N PRO A 129 1.85 20.37 -6.28
CA PRO A 129 0.55 20.98 -6.10
C PRO A 129 0.43 22.31 -6.85
N PRO A 130 -0.77 22.69 -7.33
CA PRO A 130 -1.00 23.99 -7.95
C PRO A 130 -0.56 25.15 -7.04
N VAL A 131 -0.16 26.27 -7.65
CA VAL A 131 0.20 27.48 -6.88
C VAL A 131 -0.95 27.87 -5.96
N GLY A 132 -0.64 28.12 -4.69
CA GLY A 132 -1.62 28.44 -3.64
C GLY A 132 -2.11 27.23 -2.83
N PHE A 133 -1.79 26.00 -3.23
CA PHE A 133 -2.04 24.82 -2.41
C PHE A 133 -0.93 24.61 -1.37
N PRO A 134 -1.23 23.96 -0.23
CA PRO A 134 -0.19 23.47 0.66
C PRO A 134 0.75 22.50 -0.09
N LYS A 135 2.06 22.60 0.18
CA LYS A 135 3.09 21.87 -0.59
C LYS A 135 3.03 20.35 -0.44
N ASP A 136 2.41 19.86 0.62
CA ASP A 136 2.37 18.46 1.03
C ASP A 136 1.10 17.73 0.61
N VAL A 137 0.18 18.40 -0.10
CA VAL A 137 -1.03 17.76 -0.62
C VAL A 137 -0.75 17.02 -1.92
N SER A 138 -1.45 15.92 -2.16
CA SER A 138 -1.31 15.11 -3.37
C SER A 138 -2.61 14.99 -4.17
N GLY A 139 -3.58 15.86 -3.91
CA GLY A 139 -4.89 15.84 -4.55
C GLY A 139 -5.75 17.03 -4.18
N ALA A 140 -6.83 17.19 -4.93
CA ALA A 140 -7.77 18.29 -4.84
C ALA A 140 -9.17 17.87 -5.29
N ARG A 141 -10.17 18.68 -4.95
CA ARG A 141 -11.52 18.58 -5.49
C ARG A 141 -11.65 19.49 -6.69
N ARG A 142 -12.22 18.96 -7.78
CA ARG A 142 -12.63 19.77 -8.94
C ARG A 142 -14.05 20.26 -8.75
N LEU A 143 -14.25 21.57 -8.83
CA LEU A 143 -15.56 22.20 -8.79
C LEU A 143 -16.20 22.20 -10.19
N SER A 144 -17.50 22.53 -10.25
CA SER A 144 -18.28 22.55 -11.49
C SER A 144 -17.77 23.57 -12.52
N ASP A 145 -17.12 24.64 -12.06
CA ASP A 145 -16.46 25.64 -12.92
C ASP A 145 -15.06 25.20 -13.39
N GLY A 146 -14.63 23.99 -13.02
CA GLY A 146 -13.34 23.42 -13.37
C GLY A 146 -12.20 23.79 -12.42
N SER A 147 -12.41 24.73 -11.49
CA SER A 147 -11.40 25.14 -10.51
C SER A 147 -11.07 24.03 -9.52
N LEU A 148 -9.88 24.09 -8.93
CA LEU A 148 -9.40 23.13 -7.95
C LEU A 148 -9.37 23.76 -6.55
N VAL A 149 -9.88 23.03 -5.55
CA VAL A 149 -9.79 23.39 -4.13
C VAL A 149 -9.23 22.21 -3.31
N PRO A 150 -8.62 22.43 -2.14
CA PRO A 150 -8.25 21.33 -1.25
C PRO A 150 -9.42 20.40 -0.98
N TYR A 151 -9.17 19.09 -0.99
CA TYR A 151 -10.23 18.12 -0.70
C TYR A 151 -10.62 18.15 0.79
N ALA A 152 -11.84 17.69 1.08
CA ALA A 152 -12.33 17.51 2.43
C ALA A 152 -11.42 16.58 3.26
N ASP A 153 -11.27 16.87 4.56
CA ASP A 153 -10.56 15.98 5.46
C ASP A 153 -11.41 14.80 5.94
N ARG A 154 -10.77 13.86 6.65
CA ARG A 154 -11.44 12.69 7.21
C ARG A 154 -12.72 13.02 7.97
N THR A 155 -12.71 14.04 8.82
CA THR A 155 -13.86 14.39 9.66
C THR A 155 -15.05 14.81 8.80
N GLN A 156 -14.79 15.65 7.80
CA GLN A 156 -15.81 16.11 6.85
C GLN A 156 -16.34 14.95 5.99
N ILE A 157 -15.46 14.09 5.47
CA ILE A 157 -15.86 12.93 4.66
C ILE A 157 -16.71 11.94 5.47
N GLU A 158 -16.34 11.66 6.71
CA GLU A 158 -17.10 10.76 7.61
C GLU A 158 -18.49 11.29 7.99
N ALA A 159 -18.68 12.61 7.96
CA ALA A 159 -19.97 13.25 8.18
C ALA A 159 -20.86 13.17 6.93
N GLU A 160 -20.27 13.32 5.73
CA GLU A 160 -21.00 13.27 4.46
C GLU A 160 -21.40 11.85 4.03
N ARG A 161 -20.51 10.86 4.22
CA ARG A 161 -20.73 9.43 3.90
C ARG A 161 -21.23 9.15 2.48
N ARG A 162 -20.78 9.94 1.49
CA ARG A 162 -21.18 9.77 0.08
C ARG A 162 -20.63 8.49 -0.52
N ASP A 163 -21.43 7.84 -1.35
CA ASP A 163 -21.07 6.68 -2.20
C ASP A 163 -20.49 5.46 -1.44
N PRO A 164 -21.20 4.92 -0.44
CA PRO A 164 -20.75 3.71 0.25
C PRO A 164 -20.79 2.48 -0.67
N ILE A 165 -19.72 1.67 -0.64
CA ILE A 165 -19.61 0.42 -1.41
C ILE A 165 -19.86 -0.83 -0.56
N VAL A 166 -19.46 -0.79 0.71
CA VAL A 166 -19.71 -1.83 1.73
C VAL A 166 -19.74 -1.19 3.11
N TRP A 167 -20.33 -1.88 4.09
CA TRP A 167 -20.36 -1.46 5.48
C TRP A 167 -19.67 -2.50 6.35
N VAL A 168 -18.77 -2.05 7.23
CA VAL A 168 -18.11 -2.87 8.25
C VAL A 168 -18.71 -2.57 9.63
N ARG A 169 -18.35 -3.41 10.61
CA ARG A 169 -18.97 -3.39 11.94
C ARG A 169 -18.60 -2.17 12.77
N ASP A 170 -17.33 -1.78 12.74
CA ASP A 170 -16.81 -0.72 13.60
C ASP A 170 -15.85 0.23 12.88
N ALA A 171 -15.70 1.44 13.44
CA ALA A 171 -14.89 2.51 12.88
C ALA A 171 -13.40 2.18 12.83
N VAL A 172 -12.92 1.34 13.74
CA VAL A 172 -11.50 0.98 13.84
C VAL A 172 -11.12 0.05 12.68
N GLU A 173 -11.96 -0.92 12.33
CA GLU A 173 -11.73 -1.71 11.11
C GLU A 173 -11.82 -0.84 9.86
N ALA A 174 -12.81 0.06 9.74
CA ALA A 174 -12.90 0.96 8.60
C ALA A 174 -11.64 1.84 8.44
N PHE A 175 -11.14 2.39 9.55
CA PHE A 175 -9.91 3.16 9.58
C PHE A 175 -8.68 2.32 9.21
N LEU A 176 -8.57 1.11 9.74
CA LEU A 176 -7.41 0.26 9.47
C LEU A 176 -7.38 -0.27 8.05
N ILE A 177 -8.53 -0.57 7.44
CA ILE A 177 -8.62 -0.87 6.00
C ILE A 177 -8.01 0.27 5.19
N GLN A 178 -8.32 1.53 5.54
CA GLN A 178 -7.74 2.71 4.90
C GLN A 178 -6.23 2.83 5.12
N VAL A 179 -5.73 2.51 6.31
CA VAL A 179 -4.29 2.52 6.62
C VAL A 179 -3.55 1.43 5.85
N GLN A 180 -4.11 0.22 5.76
CA GLN A 180 -3.51 -0.89 5.00
C GLN A 180 -3.62 -0.68 3.48
N GLY A 181 -4.59 0.12 3.03
CA GLY A 181 -4.81 0.44 1.62
C GLY A 181 -5.45 -0.69 0.81
N SER A 182 -5.86 -1.77 1.46
CA SER A 182 -6.61 -2.88 0.86
C SER A 182 -7.32 -3.69 1.95
N ALA A 183 -8.28 -4.53 1.57
CA ALA A 183 -8.89 -5.51 2.47
C ALA A 183 -9.60 -6.60 1.67
N GLN A 184 -9.81 -7.76 2.27
CA GLN A 184 -10.85 -8.70 1.86
C GLN A 184 -12.07 -8.51 2.78
N VAL A 185 -13.25 -8.46 2.18
CA VAL A 185 -14.50 -8.43 2.91
C VAL A 185 -15.27 -9.72 2.68
N GLU A 186 -15.83 -10.26 3.75
CA GLU A 186 -16.66 -11.46 3.73
C GLU A 186 -18.11 -11.10 4.01
N PHE A 187 -18.99 -11.45 3.07
CA PHE A 187 -20.42 -11.24 3.19
C PHE A 187 -21.12 -12.47 3.78
N PRO A 188 -22.34 -12.31 4.34
CA PRO A 188 -23.18 -13.45 4.69
C PRO A 188 -23.29 -14.44 3.52
N GLY A 189 -23.12 -15.74 3.81
CA GLY A 189 -23.07 -16.81 2.80
C GLY A 189 -21.67 -17.10 2.25
N GLY A 190 -20.60 -16.50 2.80
CA GLY A 190 -19.21 -16.85 2.51
C GLY A 190 -18.64 -16.23 1.22
N ARG A 191 -19.44 -15.43 0.48
CA ARG A 191 -18.95 -14.69 -0.68
C ARG A 191 -17.95 -13.63 -0.21
N ARG A 192 -16.82 -13.51 -0.91
CA ARG A 192 -15.81 -12.48 -0.64
C ARG A 192 -15.71 -11.48 -1.78
N ALA A 193 -15.24 -10.29 -1.42
CA ALA A 193 -14.75 -9.29 -2.36
C ALA A 193 -13.45 -8.69 -1.82
N ARG A 194 -12.58 -8.22 -2.71
CA ARG A 194 -11.41 -7.42 -2.35
C ARG A 194 -11.74 -5.95 -2.49
N LEU A 195 -11.40 -5.15 -1.49
CA LEU A 195 -11.41 -3.70 -1.54
C LEU A 195 -10.03 -3.25 -2.03
N ALA A 196 -9.95 -2.86 -3.29
CA ALA A 196 -8.72 -2.34 -3.89
C ALA A 196 -8.67 -0.81 -3.71
N TYR A 197 -7.49 -0.28 -3.38
CA TYR A 197 -7.26 1.17 -3.35
C TYR A 197 -7.68 1.81 -4.67
N ASP A 198 -8.42 2.92 -4.59
CA ASP A 198 -8.81 3.69 -5.76
C ASP A 198 -8.59 5.20 -5.61
N GLY A 199 -8.00 5.64 -4.50
CA GLY A 199 -7.63 7.05 -4.34
C GLY A 199 -7.46 7.45 -2.89
N ARG A 200 -7.02 8.69 -2.69
CA ARG A 200 -7.04 9.35 -1.39
C ARG A 200 -7.35 10.84 -1.56
N ASN A 201 -7.88 11.47 -0.52
CA ASN A 201 -8.23 12.89 -0.51
C ASN A 201 -7.03 13.84 -0.68
N GLY A 202 -5.81 13.31 -0.66
CA GLY A 202 -4.58 14.07 -0.93
C GLY A 202 -3.96 14.71 0.31
N LEU A 203 -4.61 14.67 1.47
CA LEU A 203 -4.06 15.22 2.70
C LEU A 203 -2.99 14.29 3.33
N PRO A 204 -1.99 14.86 4.05
CA PRO A 204 -0.92 14.09 4.66
C PRO A 204 -1.44 13.11 5.70
N TYR A 205 -0.77 11.96 5.78
CA TYR A 205 -1.04 10.96 6.81
C TYR A 205 -0.49 11.41 8.15
N THR A 206 -1.26 11.23 9.22
CA THR A 206 -0.79 11.42 10.60
C THR A 206 -0.79 10.09 11.34
N SER A 207 0.35 9.72 11.93
CA SER A 207 0.48 8.48 12.69
C SER A 207 -0.15 8.60 14.07
N ILE A 208 -1.33 8.00 14.25
CA ILE A 208 -2.02 8.01 15.55
C ILE A 208 -1.32 7.16 16.61
N GLY A 209 -0.58 6.12 16.20
CA GLY A 209 0.27 5.34 17.12
C GLY A 209 1.38 6.21 17.70
N LYS A 210 2.03 7.05 16.86
CA LYS A 210 3.04 8.00 17.33
C LYS A 210 2.45 9.01 18.32
N ILE A 211 1.24 9.52 18.07
CA ILE A 211 0.54 10.42 19.00
C ILE A 211 0.38 9.76 20.38
N LEU A 212 -0.05 8.49 20.44
CA LEU A 212 -0.23 7.77 21.70
C LEU A 212 1.09 7.50 22.44
N ILE A 213 2.18 7.31 21.71
CA ILE A 213 3.53 7.18 22.30
C ILE A 213 3.96 8.51 22.90
N GLU A 214 3.88 9.58 22.12
CA GLU A 214 4.31 10.92 22.53
C GLU A 214 3.48 11.47 23.70
N SER A 215 2.20 11.10 23.80
CA SER A 215 1.35 11.47 24.92
C SER A 215 1.51 10.58 26.16
N GLY A 216 2.31 9.51 26.07
CA GLY A 216 2.50 8.54 27.16
C GLY A 216 1.30 7.61 27.42
N GLU A 217 0.32 7.56 26.52
CA GLU A 217 -0.86 6.68 26.62
C GLU A 217 -0.49 5.21 26.37
N ILE A 218 0.50 4.97 25.51
CA ILE A 218 1.08 3.64 25.24
C ILE A 218 2.60 3.79 25.15
N ALA A 219 3.36 3.03 25.93
CA ALA A 219 4.81 3.01 25.84
C ALA A 219 5.28 2.53 24.45
N GLU A 220 6.37 3.11 23.93
CA GLU A 220 6.90 2.79 22.59
C GLU A 220 7.14 1.28 22.38
N GLY A 221 7.80 0.61 23.33
CA GLY A 221 8.03 -0.84 23.28
C GLY A 221 6.77 -1.70 23.42
N ALA A 222 5.64 -1.13 23.83
CA ALA A 222 4.34 -1.79 23.91
C ALA A 222 3.40 -1.44 22.75
N MET A 223 3.84 -0.56 21.83
CA MET A 223 3.03 -0.17 20.69
C MET A 223 2.97 -1.32 19.68
N SER A 224 1.75 -1.76 19.39
CA SER A 224 1.44 -2.79 18.42
C SER A 224 0.07 -2.51 17.80
N LEU A 225 -0.26 -3.17 16.69
CA LEU A 225 -1.61 -3.08 16.13
C LEU A 225 -2.67 -3.56 17.13
N ALA A 226 -2.35 -4.57 17.95
CA ALA A 226 -3.27 -5.09 18.96
C ALA A 226 -3.53 -4.07 20.07
N SER A 227 -2.48 -3.45 20.63
CA SER A 227 -2.63 -2.42 21.67
C SER A 227 -3.30 -1.15 21.12
N LEU A 228 -3.00 -0.75 19.88
CA LEU A 228 -3.71 0.34 19.20
C LEU A 228 -5.20 0.05 19.03
N LYS A 229 -5.58 -1.12 18.49
CA LYS A 229 -6.98 -1.54 18.35
C LYS A 229 -7.71 -1.54 19.70
N ALA A 230 -7.06 -2.06 20.74
CA ALA A 230 -7.63 -2.12 22.08
C ALA A 230 -7.88 -0.70 22.64
N TRP A 231 -6.93 0.22 22.50
CA TRP A 231 -7.07 1.60 22.96
C TRP A 231 -8.21 2.31 22.24
N LEU A 232 -8.27 2.20 20.90
CA LEU A 232 -9.30 2.86 20.07
C LEU A 232 -10.72 2.35 20.35
N ARG A 233 -10.87 1.06 20.70
CA ARG A 233 -12.19 0.45 20.98
C ARG A 233 -12.66 0.65 22.42
N ARG A 234 -11.76 0.97 23.35
CA ARG A 234 -12.08 1.14 24.77
C ARG A 234 -13.08 2.27 25.00
N ASP A 235 -12.88 3.39 24.33
CA ASP A 235 -13.77 4.56 24.34
C ASP A 235 -14.01 4.98 22.88
N PRO A 236 -15.14 4.60 22.26
CA PRO A 236 -15.40 4.87 20.85
C PRO A 236 -15.37 6.36 20.49
N ALA A 237 -15.74 7.26 21.41
CA ALA A 237 -15.74 8.70 21.15
C ALA A 237 -14.30 9.22 21.06
N LYS A 238 -13.45 8.87 22.02
CA LYS A 238 -12.02 9.22 21.99
C LYS A 238 -11.28 8.52 20.85
N GLY A 239 -11.64 7.28 20.55
CA GLY A 239 -11.09 6.53 19.42
C GLY A 239 -11.36 7.26 18.10
N LEU A 240 -12.61 7.71 17.88
CA LEU A 240 -12.98 8.50 16.72
C LEU A 240 -12.23 9.84 16.66
N GLU A 241 -12.15 10.56 17.78
CA GLU A 241 -11.40 11.82 17.87
C GLU A 241 -9.93 11.63 17.48
N LEU A 242 -9.27 10.59 18.01
CA LEU A 242 -7.88 10.29 17.67
C LEU A 242 -7.73 9.90 16.20
N MET A 243 -8.58 9.01 15.67
CA MET A 243 -8.53 8.61 14.25
C MET A 243 -8.70 9.82 13.32
N ARG A 244 -9.52 10.81 13.69
CA ARG A 244 -9.73 12.07 12.97
C ARG A 244 -8.52 13.00 12.95
N ARG A 245 -7.53 12.79 13.83
CA ARG A 245 -6.23 13.47 13.73
C ARG A 245 -5.51 13.11 12.42
N ASN A 246 -5.74 11.92 11.89
CA ASN A 246 -5.31 11.56 10.54
C ASN A 246 -6.28 12.14 9.50
N ARG A 247 -5.96 13.32 8.99
CA ARG A 247 -6.76 14.01 7.95
C ARG A 247 -6.81 13.26 6.61
N SER A 248 -5.87 12.35 6.37
CA SER A 248 -5.84 11.52 5.16
C SER A 248 -6.99 10.52 5.14
N PHE A 249 -7.66 10.38 4.00
CA PHE A 249 -8.77 9.43 3.80
C PHE A 249 -8.57 8.67 2.49
N VAL A 250 -8.76 7.35 2.52
CA VAL A 250 -8.56 6.45 1.38
C VAL A 250 -9.91 5.94 0.87
N PHE A 251 -10.07 5.95 -0.45
CA PHE A 251 -11.23 5.46 -1.19
C PHE A 251 -10.91 4.15 -1.90
N PHE A 252 -11.94 3.35 -2.15
CA PHE A 252 -11.80 1.99 -2.66
C PHE A 252 -12.73 1.68 -3.81
N LYS A 253 -12.43 0.59 -4.52
CA LYS A 253 -13.36 -0.10 -5.41
C LYS A 253 -13.43 -1.58 -5.05
N PRO A 254 -14.62 -2.22 -5.14
CA PRO A 254 -14.74 -3.65 -4.94
C PRO A 254 -14.23 -4.42 -6.16
N VAL A 255 -13.60 -5.56 -5.91
CA VAL A 255 -13.15 -6.54 -6.90
C VAL A 255 -13.67 -7.90 -6.46
N ASP A 256 -14.66 -8.43 -7.20
CA ASP A 256 -15.30 -9.70 -6.86
C ASP A 256 -14.53 -10.92 -7.41
N ASP A 257 -13.77 -10.75 -8.50
CA ASP A 257 -12.94 -11.79 -9.12
C ASP A 257 -11.45 -11.53 -8.83
N PHE A 258 -10.87 -12.33 -7.94
CA PHE A 258 -9.46 -12.23 -7.55
C PHE A 258 -8.92 -13.58 -7.08
N ASP A 259 -7.61 -13.80 -7.29
CA ASP A 259 -6.91 -14.94 -6.69
C ASP A 259 -6.68 -14.67 -5.20
N ILE A 260 -7.20 -15.56 -4.36
CA ILE A 260 -7.03 -15.49 -2.91
C ILE A 260 -5.60 -15.77 -2.44
N ASN A 261 -4.84 -16.56 -3.20
CA ASN A 261 -3.47 -16.90 -2.83
C ASN A 261 -2.51 -15.73 -3.09
N LEU A 262 -3.00 -14.69 -3.76
CA LEU A 262 -2.28 -13.47 -4.05
C LEU A 262 -2.85 -12.30 -3.25
N GLY A 263 -1.98 -11.36 -2.90
CA GLY A 263 -2.39 -10.11 -2.30
C GLY A 263 -3.02 -9.15 -3.33
N PRO A 264 -3.42 -7.95 -2.87
CA PRO A 264 -4.05 -6.95 -3.72
C PRO A 264 -3.10 -6.47 -4.83
N ILE A 265 -3.68 -5.92 -5.90
CA ILE A 265 -2.90 -5.15 -6.88
C ILE A 265 -2.43 -3.87 -6.18
N ALA A 266 -1.13 -3.63 -6.17
CA ALA A 266 -0.51 -2.51 -5.47
C ALA A 266 0.11 -1.49 -6.43
N GLY A 267 1.04 -0.66 -5.94
CA GLY A 267 1.61 0.47 -6.68
C GLY A 267 2.18 0.12 -8.06
N ALA A 268 2.73 -1.09 -8.22
CA ALA A 268 3.35 -1.58 -9.44
C ALA A 268 2.37 -2.15 -10.48
N GLY A 269 1.05 -2.08 -10.25
CA GLY A 269 0.04 -2.66 -11.15
C GLY A 269 -0.03 -4.19 -11.16
N VAL A 270 0.79 -4.87 -10.35
CA VAL A 270 0.80 -6.34 -10.19
C VAL A 270 0.29 -6.77 -8.82
N PRO A 271 -0.31 -7.97 -8.69
CA PRO A 271 -0.74 -8.51 -7.40
C PRO A 271 0.46 -8.88 -6.53
N LEU A 272 0.40 -8.47 -5.26
CA LEU A 272 1.42 -8.78 -4.26
C LEU A 272 1.52 -10.28 -3.98
N THR A 273 2.70 -10.74 -3.59
CA THR A 273 2.92 -12.11 -3.12
C THR A 273 3.22 -12.06 -1.61
N PRO A 274 2.47 -12.81 -0.78
CA PRO A 274 2.70 -12.84 0.66
C PRO A 274 4.17 -13.09 1.01
N LEU A 275 4.73 -12.25 1.90
CA LEU A 275 6.13 -12.33 2.37
C LEU A 275 7.22 -12.18 1.28
N ARG A 276 6.84 -11.86 0.04
CA ARG A 276 7.78 -11.70 -1.10
C ARG A 276 7.63 -10.37 -1.83
N SER A 277 6.77 -9.48 -1.35
CA SER A 277 6.58 -8.15 -1.91
C SER A 277 6.78 -7.08 -0.86
N ILE A 278 7.59 -6.07 -1.19
CA ILE A 278 7.89 -4.93 -0.34
C ILE A 278 7.34 -3.65 -0.97
N ALA A 279 6.93 -2.70 -0.11
CA ALA A 279 6.64 -1.33 -0.53
C ALA A 279 7.93 -0.50 -0.40
N VAL A 280 8.19 0.35 -1.38
CA VAL A 280 9.42 1.17 -1.45
C VAL A 280 9.09 2.64 -1.67
N ASP A 281 10.04 3.52 -1.38
CA ASP A 281 9.96 4.92 -1.77
C ASP A 281 10.10 5.04 -3.30
N ARG A 282 8.98 5.30 -3.97
CA ARG A 282 8.87 5.45 -5.42
C ARG A 282 9.67 6.63 -5.99
N SER A 283 10.09 7.58 -5.16
CA SER A 283 10.97 8.68 -5.58
C SER A 283 12.44 8.25 -5.67
N ILE A 284 12.78 7.08 -5.11
CA ILE A 284 14.13 6.52 -5.09
C ILE A 284 14.22 5.27 -5.95
N TRP A 285 13.20 4.40 -5.90
CA TRP A 285 13.25 3.07 -6.51
C TRP A 285 12.19 2.89 -7.61
N ALA A 286 12.59 2.19 -8.67
CA ALA A 286 11.66 1.69 -9.68
C ALA A 286 10.91 0.47 -9.15
N TYR A 287 9.68 0.26 -9.61
CA TYR A 287 8.96 -0.97 -9.33
C TYR A 287 9.55 -2.15 -10.11
N GLY A 288 9.45 -3.34 -9.53
CA GLY A 288 9.88 -4.60 -10.17
C GLY A 288 11.36 -4.91 -10.03
N LEU A 289 12.14 -4.04 -9.37
CA LEU A 289 13.47 -4.38 -8.85
C LEU A 289 13.37 -5.36 -7.68
#